data_AF-A0A7C5CSM5-F1
#
_entry.id   AF-A0A7C5CSM5-F1
#
_cell.length_a   1.000
_cell.length_b   1.000
_cell.length_c   1.000
_cell.angle_alpha   90.00
_cell.angle_beta   90.00
_cell.angle_gamma   90.00
#
_symmetry.space_group_name_H-M   'P 1'
#
loop_
_entity.id
_entity.type
_entity.pdbx_description
1 polymer ?
#
loop_
_entity_poly.entity_id
_entity_poly.type
_entity_poly.pdbx_seq_one_letter_code
_entity_poly.pdbx_strand_id
1 'polypeptide(L)'
;MSTGNIVQVIGPVVDVEFPRDAVPNVYDALTVAEHDGLTLEVQAQMGDGIVRGIAMGASEGLKRGMAVENTGAAISVPVGQGTLGRIMDVLGDPIDMAGDVECEERMPIHRSSPSYEDQAATVDILETGIKVVDLIMPISKGGKVGLFGGAGVGKTVTLMELINN
;
A
#
# COMPACT_ATOMS: atom_id res chain seq x y z
N MET A 1 14.14 17.97 4.39
CA MET A 1 13.10 17.84 3.37
C MET A 1 13.63 18.50 2.11
N SER A 2 13.75 17.75 1.02
CA SER A 2 14.13 18.29 -0.28
C SER A 2 12.87 18.59 -1.10
N THR A 3 12.95 19.62 -1.93
CA THR A 3 11.88 19.99 -2.85
C THR A 3 12.34 19.76 -4.28
N GLY A 4 11.41 19.28 -5.10
CA GLY A 4 11.60 19.07 -6.53
C GLY A 4 10.48 19.72 -7.31
N ASN A 5 10.58 19.68 -8.64
CA ASN A 5 9.57 20.24 -9.54
C ASN A 5 9.10 19.19 -10.54
N ILE A 6 7.81 19.16 -10.84
CA ILE A 6 7.27 18.26 -11.88
C ILE A 6 7.85 18.66 -13.24
N VAL A 7 8.46 17.72 -13.95
CA VAL A 7 9.00 17.93 -15.30
C VAL A 7 8.15 17.26 -16.38
N GLN A 8 7.44 16.19 -16.04
CA GLN A 8 6.59 15.46 -16.98
C GLN A 8 5.40 14.78 -16.29
N VAL A 9 4.26 14.71 -16.99
CA VAL A 9 3.06 14.00 -16.55
C VAL A 9 2.54 13.16 -17.73
N ILE A 10 2.41 11.85 -17.54
CA ILE A 10 1.86 10.89 -18.51
C ILE A 10 0.83 10.02 -17.79
N GLY A 11 -0.44 10.43 -17.81
CA GLY A 11 -1.48 9.76 -17.03
C GLY A 11 -1.11 9.74 -15.53
N PRO A 12 -1.07 8.57 -14.85
CA PRO A 12 -0.69 8.49 -13.44
C PRO A 12 0.83 8.55 -13.21
N VAL A 13 1.65 8.51 -14.28
CA VAL A 13 3.12 8.55 -14.17
C VAL A 13 3.58 10.00 -14.18
N VAL A 14 4.32 10.40 -13.15
CA VAL A 14 4.79 11.77 -12.96
C VAL A 14 6.31 11.74 -12.75
N ASP A 15 7.05 12.45 -13.59
CA ASP A 15 8.48 12.62 -13.41
C ASP A 15 8.75 13.96 -12.68
N VAL A 16 9.56 13.90 -11.64
CA VAL A 16 9.89 15.03 -10.75
C VAL A 16 11.40 15.18 -10.68
N GLU A 17 11.89 16.39 -10.92
CA GLU A 17 13.32 16.73 -10.83
C GLU A 17 13.64 17.31 -9.45
N PHE A 18 14.58 16.68 -8.75
CA PHE A 18 15.15 17.12 -7.48
C PHE A 18 16.60 17.57 -7.66
N PRO A 19 17.15 18.38 -6.74
CA PRO A 19 18.58 18.61 -6.65
C PRO A 19 19.36 17.29 -6.59
N ARG A 20 20.49 17.21 -7.30
CA ARG A 20 21.26 15.97 -7.48
C ARG A 20 21.81 15.37 -6.18
N ASP A 21 21.98 16.19 -5.16
CA ASP A 21 22.42 15.83 -3.82
C ASP A 21 21.27 15.43 -2.89
N ALA A 22 20.01 15.52 -3.35
CA ALA A 22 18.82 15.33 -2.54
C ALA A 22 17.72 14.52 -3.25
N VAL A 23 18.14 13.60 -4.12
CA VAL A 23 17.25 12.69 -4.88
C VAL A 23 16.56 11.71 -3.92
N PRO A 24 15.22 11.65 -3.91
CA PRO A 24 14.46 10.68 -3.11
C PRO A 24 14.80 9.22 -3.44
N ASN A 25 14.68 8.34 -2.46
CA ASN A 25 14.85 6.91 -2.67
C ASN A 25 13.66 6.31 -3.42
N VAL A 26 13.87 5.13 -4.01
CA VAL A 26 12.76 4.30 -4.49
C VAL A 26 11.87 3.95 -3.29
N TYR A 27 10.56 4.05 -3.49
CA TYR A 27 9.49 3.91 -2.51
C TYR A 27 9.28 5.10 -1.56
N ASP A 28 10.08 6.16 -1.63
CA ASP A 28 9.75 7.38 -0.89
C ASP A 28 8.43 7.97 -1.39
N ALA A 29 7.60 8.42 -0.46
CA ALA A 29 6.40 9.19 -0.73
C ALA A 29 6.76 10.66 -0.96
N LEU A 30 6.14 11.26 -1.97
CA LEU A 30 6.25 12.66 -2.30
C LEU A 30 4.87 13.32 -2.22
N THR A 31 4.81 14.59 -1.83
CA THR A 31 3.54 15.32 -1.67
C THR A 31 3.50 16.55 -2.57
N VAL A 32 2.40 16.75 -3.27
CA VAL A 32 2.13 17.93 -4.09
C VAL A 32 1.13 18.83 -3.34
N ALA A 33 1.63 19.74 -2.52
CA ALA A 33 0.80 20.59 -1.66
C ALA A 33 -0.21 21.46 -2.45
N GLU A 34 0.16 21.91 -3.64
CA GLU A 34 -0.70 22.72 -4.52
C GLU A 34 -1.84 21.92 -5.20
N HIS A 35 -1.92 20.62 -4.95
CA HIS A 35 -2.90 19.72 -5.55
C HIS A 35 -3.55 18.83 -4.49
N ASP A 36 -4.18 19.46 -3.50
CA ASP A 36 -4.89 18.80 -2.39
C ASP A 36 -4.05 17.77 -1.63
N GLY A 37 -2.73 17.98 -1.58
CA GLY A 37 -1.81 17.05 -0.93
C GLY A 37 -1.65 15.71 -1.66
N LEU A 38 -1.88 15.67 -2.98
CA LEU A 38 -1.71 14.46 -3.79
C LEU A 38 -0.36 13.80 -3.49
N THR A 39 -0.43 12.51 -3.16
CA THR A 39 0.75 11.69 -2.90
C THR A 39 1.22 11.01 -4.19
N LEU A 40 2.53 11.08 -4.44
CA LEU A 40 3.23 10.30 -5.47
C LEU A 40 4.16 9.31 -4.76
N GLU A 41 4.28 8.07 -5.23
CA GLU A 41 5.32 7.15 -4.75
C GLU A 41 6.41 6.99 -5.80
N VAL A 42 7.66 7.19 -5.41
CA VAL A 42 8.81 7.01 -6.30
C VAL A 42 8.97 5.54 -6.68
N GLN A 43 8.96 5.25 -7.98
CA GLN A 43 9.16 3.90 -8.52
C GLN A 43 10.55 3.69 -9.13
N ALA A 44 11.17 4.75 -9.63
CA ALA A 44 12.49 4.66 -10.26
C ALA A 44 13.25 5.98 -10.18
N GLN A 45 14.58 5.90 -10.15
CA GLN A 45 15.47 7.03 -10.37
C GLN A 45 15.94 6.98 -11.84
N MET A 46 15.60 8.01 -12.62
CA MET A 46 15.85 8.07 -14.05
C MET A 46 17.26 8.61 -14.39
N GLY A 47 17.92 9.24 -13.42
CA GLY A 47 19.19 9.94 -13.59
C GLY A 47 19.02 11.46 -13.62
N ASP A 48 20.14 12.19 -13.52
CA ASP A 48 20.19 13.66 -13.54
C ASP A 48 19.30 14.38 -12.50
N GLY A 49 18.95 13.70 -11.40
CA GLY A 49 18.06 14.25 -10.36
C GLY A 49 16.58 13.97 -10.60
N ILE A 50 16.22 13.31 -11.70
CA ILE A 50 14.84 12.97 -12.04
C ILE A 50 14.45 11.64 -11.41
N VAL A 51 13.31 11.65 -10.70
CA VAL A 51 12.63 10.46 -10.22
C VAL A 51 11.30 10.28 -10.95
N ARG A 52 10.94 9.04 -11.19
CA ARG A 52 9.62 8.66 -11.74
C ARG A 52 8.74 8.17 -10.62
N GLY A 53 7.65 8.89 -10.37
CA GLY A 53 6.64 8.53 -9.41
C GLY A 53 5.33 8.05 -10.06
N ILE A 54 4.51 7.36 -9.28
CA ILE A 54 3.11 7.05 -9.60
C ILE A 54 2.22 7.83 -8.65
N ALA A 55 1.23 8.53 -9.20
CA ALA A 55 0.20 9.21 -8.43
C ALA A 55 -0.76 8.22 -7.76
N MET A 56 -1.00 8.41 -6.46
CA MET A 56 -1.92 7.60 -5.65
C MET A 56 -3.36 8.16 -5.65
N GLY A 57 -3.65 9.04 -6.60
CA GLY A 57 -4.94 9.69 -6.79
C GLY A 57 -5.07 10.24 -8.21
N ALA A 58 -6.05 11.10 -8.45
CA ALA A 58 -6.22 11.74 -9.75
C ALA A 58 -5.02 12.65 -10.07
N SER A 59 -4.43 12.48 -11.26
CA SER A 59 -3.33 13.31 -11.75
C SER A 59 -3.78 14.45 -12.67
N GLU A 60 -5.10 14.59 -12.85
CA GLU A 60 -5.73 15.59 -13.70
C GLU A 60 -5.53 16.99 -13.11
N GLY A 61 -4.97 17.89 -13.90
CA GLY A 61 -4.68 19.25 -13.45
C GLY A 61 -3.28 19.46 -12.89
N LEU A 62 -2.47 18.39 -12.75
CA LEU A 62 -1.04 18.52 -12.51
C LEU A 62 -0.36 19.29 -13.65
N LYS A 63 0.59 20.16 -13.29
CA LYS A 63 1.33 21.01 -14.22
C LYS A 63 2.82 20.87 -13.98
N ARG A 64 3.58 21.04 -15.07
CA ARG A 64 5.03 21.17 -14.97
C ARG A 64 5.40 22.40 -14.15
N GLY A 65 6.46 22.29 -13.37
CA GLY A 65 6.92 23.33 -12.47
C GLY A 65 6.22 23.38 -11.12
N MET A 66 5.17 22.57 -10.88
CA MET A 66 4.59 22.45 -9.54
C MET A 66 5.62 21.88 -8.57
N ALA A 67 5.67 22.47 -7.37
CA ALA A 67 6.56 22.02 -6.31
C ALA A 67 6.09 20.68 -5.74
N VAL A 68 7.06 19.82 -5.46
CA VAL A 68 6.87 18.50 -4.87
C VAL A 68 7.81 18.34 -3.69
N GLU A 69 7.27 17.93 -2.55
CA GLU A 69 8.05 17.76 -1.32
C GLU A 69 8.37 16.28 -1.11
N ASN A 70 9.62 15.95 -0.79
CA ASN A 70 9.98 14.61 -0.37
C ASN A 70 9.73 14.43 1.13
N THR A 71 8.89 13.44 1.48
CA THR A 71 8.65 13.05 2.88
C THR A 71 9.84 12.35 3.52
N GLY A 72 10.71 11.74 2.71
CA GLY A 72 11.90 10.98 3.13
C GLY A 72 11.60 9.59 3.68
N ALA A 73 10.36 9.11 3.53
CA ALA A 73 9.93 7.79 3.95
C ALA A 73 8.87 7.24 2.99
N ALA A 74 8.64 5.93 3.03
CA ALA A 74 7.54 5.32 2.30
C ALA A 74 6.17 5.74 2.84
N ILE A 75 5.13 5.55 2.02
CA ILE A 75 3.74 5.69 2.46
C ILE A 75 3.54 4.84 3.73
N SER A 76 2.97 5.45 4.76
CA SER A 76 2.72 4.81 6.05
C SER A 76 1.24 4.80 6.38
N VAL A 77 0.75 3.68 6.89
CA VAL A 77 -0.68 3.45 7.17
C VAL A 77 -0.89 3.14 8.65
N PRO A 78 -2.05 3.51 9.24
CA PRO A 78 -2.35 3.17 10.62
C PRO A 78 -2.46 1.65 10.80
N VAL A 79 -1.99 1.14 11.94
CA VAL A 79 -2.09 -0.27 12.31
C VAL A 79 -2.61 -0.43 13.73
N GLY A 80 -2.95 -1.67 14.12
CA GLY A 80 -3.46 -2.00 15.45
C GLY A 80 -4.98 -2.20 15.48
N GLN A 81 -5.51 -2.39 16.69
CA GLN A 81 -6.92 -2.77 16.88
C GLN A 81 -7.91 -1.70 16.44
N GLY A 82 -7.56 -0.42 16.50
CA GLY A 82 -8.46 0.67 16.08
C GLY A 82 -8.76 0.69 14.58
N THR A 83 -8.02 -0.09 13.77
CA THR A 83 -8.29 -0.27 12.33
C THR A 83 -9.38 -1.31 12.05
N LEU A 84 -9.75 -2.14 13.03
CA LEU A 84 -10.75 -3.18 12.84
C LEU A 84 -12.14 -2.60 12.54
N GLY A 85 -12.77 -3.09 11.48
CA GLY A 85 -14.09 -2.62 11.04
C GLY A 85 -14.09 -1.27 10.30
N ARG A 86 -12.93 -0.63 10.14
CA ARG A 86 -12.77 0.61 9.39
C ARG A 86 -12.55 0.35 7.90
N ILE A 87 -12.90 1.32 7.06
CA ILE A 87 -12.54 1.32 5.63
C ILE A 87 -11.56 2.46 5.38
N MET A 88 -10.38 2.12 4.90
CA MET A 88 -9.30 3.05 4.59
C MET A 88 -8.89 2.91 3.13
N ASP A 89 -8.35 3.98 2.55
CA ASP A 89 -7.72 3.94 1.24
C ASP A 89 -6.25 3.48 1.31
N VAL A 90 -5.54 3.58 0.17
CA VAL A 90 -4.14 3.15 0.05
C VAL A 90 -3.16 4.00 0.87
N LEU A 91 -3.52 5.24 1.18
CA LEU A 91 -2.71 6.17 2.00
C LEU A 91 -2.97 5.97 3.50
N GLY A 92 -3.99 5.17 3.83
CA GLY A 92 -4.42 4.91 5.20
C GLY A 92 -5.44 5.92 5.70
N ASP A 93 -6.01 6.74 4.82
CA ASP A 93 -7.00 7.74 5.19
C ASP A 93 -8.40 7.07 5.28
N PRO A 94 -9.20 7.37 6.31
CA PRO A 94 -10.52 6.77 6.47
C PRO A 94 -11.53 7.31 5.45
N ILE A 95 -12.23 6.42 4.76
CA ILE A 95 -13.24 6.74 3.74
C ILE A 95 -14.65 6.25 4.10
N ASP A 96 -14.83 5.75 5.32
CA ASP A 96 -16.10 5.24 5.85
C ASP A 96 -16.99 6.29 6.52
N MET A 97 -16.57 7.56 6.55
CA MET A 97 -17.26 8.66 7.22
C MET A 97 -17.47 8.44 8.74
N ALA A 98 -16.67 7.56 9.37
CA ALA A 98 -16.75 7.24 10.79
C ALA A 98 -15.76 8.03 11.67
N GLY A 99 -15.21 9.14 11.15
CA GLY A 99 -14.19 9.95 11.82
C GLY A 99 -12.78 9.40 11.66
N ASP A 100 -11.83 9.89 12.46
CA ASP A 100 -10.43 9.46 12.39
C ASP A 100 -10.25 8.01 12.92
N VAL A 101 -9.19 7.34 12.47
CA VAL A 101 -8.83 6.00 12.97
C VAL A 101 -8.01 6.13 14.25
N GLU A 102 -8.47 5.51 15.33
CA GLU A 102 -7.68 5.42 16.56
C GLU A 102 -6.43 4.57 16.31
N CYS A 103 -5.26 5.20 16.42
CA CYS A 103 -4.01 4.60 15.99
C CYS A 103 -2.85 5.13 16.83
N GLU A 104 -2.10 4.21 17.44
CA GLU A 104 -0.87 4.53 18.18
C GLU A 104 0.38 4.46 17.30
N GLU A 105 0.35 3.65 16.24
CA GLU A 105 1.51 3.35 15.39
C GLU A 105 1.12 3.35 13.90
N ARG A 106 1.93 3.99 13.06
CA ARG A 106 1.85 3.84 11.59
C ARG A 106 3.02 3.01 11.09
N MET A 107 2.76 2.11 10.16
CA MET A 107 3.80 1.27 9.53
C MET A 107 3.94 1.59 8.04
N PRO A 108 5.17 1.52 7.48
CA PRO A 108 5.38 1.67 6.05
C PRO A 108 4.78 0.48 5.29
N ILE A 109 4.19 0.74 4.11
CA ILE A 109 3.61 -0.29 3.25
C ILE A 109 4.68 -1.17 2.58
N HIS A 110 5.89 -0.63 2.41
CA HIS A 110 7.06 -1.36 1.89
C HIS A 110 7.91 -1.88 3.04
N ARG A 111 7.94 -3.20 3.22
CA ARG A 111 8.77 -3.88 4.21
C ARG A 111 9.44 -5.10 3.60
N SER A 112 10.66 -5.38 4.04
CA SER A 112 11.35 -6.61 3.67
C SER A 112 10.53 -7.83 4.10
N SER A 113 10.55 -8.88 3.29
CA SER A 113 10.01 -10.18 3.69
C SER A 113 10.74 -10.71 4.93
N PRO A 114 10.10 -11.59 5.72
CA PRO A 114 10.77 -12.30 6.81
C PRO A 114 12.07 -12.97 6.33
N SER A 115 13.09 -12.99 7.19
CA SER A 115 14.37 -13.62 6.87
C SER A 115 14.23 -15.15 6.86
N TYR A 116 15.26 -15.86 6.40
CA TYR A 116 15.27 -17.33 6.47
C TYR A 116 15.23 -17.83 7.92
N GLU A 117 15.86 -17.12 8.85
CA GLU A 117 15.89 -17.47 10.28
C GLU A 117 14.52 -17.30 10.95
N ASP A 118 13.68 -16.40 10.44
CA ASP A 118 12.31 -16.18 10.92
C ASP A 118 11.30 -17.22 10.40
N GLN A 119 11.70 -18.09 9.46
CA GLN A 119 10.79 -19.06 8.87
C GLN A 119 10.51 -20.21 9.85
N ALA A 120 9.23 -20.49 10.08
CA ALA A 120 8.83 -21.65 10.86
C ALA A 120 9.18 -22.94 10.12
N ALA A 121 9.82 -23.89 10.82
CA ALA A 121 10.17 -25.19 10.28
C ALA A 121 8.98 -26.17 10.23
N THR A 122 7.93 -25.91 11.01
CA THR A 122 6.76 -26.79 11.15
C THR A 122 5.60 -26.30 10.29
N VAL A 123 4.94 -27.24 9.62
CA VAL A 123 3.71 -26.99 8.88
C VAL A 123 2.54 -27.31 9.79
N ASP A 124 1.99 -26.29 10.43
CA ASP A 124 0.75 -26.40 11.20
C ASP A 124 -0.46 -26.22 10.28
N ILE A 125 -1.54 -26.94 10.56
CA ILE A 125 -2.82 -26.79 9.83
C ILE A 125 -3.64 -25.67 10.49
N LEU A 126 -4.24 -24.82 9.66
CA LEU A 126 -5.29 -23.88 10.03
C LEU A 126 -6.63 -24.59 9.88
N GLU A 127 -7.23 -24.99 11.00
CA GLU A 127 -8.58 -25.55 11.01
C GLU A 127 -9.59 -24.44 10.70
N THR A 128 -10.40 -24.63 9.66
CA THR A 128 -11.35 -23.60 9.18
C THR A 128 -12.77 -23.82 9.66
N GLY A 129 -13.11 -25.02 10.13
CA GLY A 129 -14.48 -25.43 10.45
C GLY A 129 -15.30 -25.80 9.21
N ILE A 130 -14.75 -25.63 8.00
CA ILE A 130 -15.43 -25.93 6.74
C ILE A 130 -15.00 -27.34 6.29
N LYS A 131 -15.90 -28.31 6.45
CA LYS A 131 -15.63 -29.74 6.19
C LYS A 131 -14.91 -30.03 4.88
N VAL A 132 -15.31 -29.42 3.77
CA VAL A 132 -14.67 -29.67 2.47
C VAL A 132 -13.27 -29.08 2.41
N VAL A 133 -13.02 -27.97 3.09
CA VAL A 133 -11.69 -27.35 3.17
C VAL A 133 -10.79 -28.21 4.06
N ASP A 134 -11.21 -28.47 5.29
CA ASP A 134 -10.39 -29.18 6.27
C ASP A 134 -10.08 -30.64 5.86
N LEU A 135 -11.00 -31.30 5.13
CA LEU A 135 -10.82 -32.70 4.71
C LEU A 135 -10.05 -32.85 3.39
N ILE A 136 -10.36 -32.03 2.38
CA ILE A 136 -9.87 -32.23 1.01
C ILE A 136 -8.70 -31.30 0.67
N MET A 137 -8.71 -30.09 1.22
CA MET A 137 -7.73 -29.03 0.90
C MET A 137 -7.33 -28.27 2.18
N PRO A 138 -6.75 -28.95 3.18
CA PRO A 138 -6.39 -28.31 4.45
C PRO A 138 -5.42 -27.15 4.21
N ILE A 139 -5.64 -26.05 4.92
CA ILE A 139 -4.84 -24.83 4.78
C ILE A 139 -3.68 -24.89 5.78
N SER A 140 -2.46 -24.64 5.33
CA SER A 140 -1.31 -24.47 6.25
C SER A 140 -1.30 -23.06 6.86
N LYS A 141 -1.04 -22.94 8.16
CA LYS A 141 -0.83 -21.65 8.82
C LYS A 141 0.35 -20.92 8.15
N GLY A 142 0.16 -19.63 7.86
CA GLY A 142 1.14 -18.82 7.11
C GLY A 142 1.22 -19.16 5.61
N GLY A 143 0.43 -20.13 5.13
CA GLY A 143 0.33 -20.48 3.72
C GLY A 143 -0.47 -19.46 2.89
N LYS A 144 -0.35 -19.58 1.57
CA LYS A 144 -1.14 -18.79 0.60
C LYS A 144 -2.22 -19.65 -0.01
N VAL A 145 -3.44 -19.15 -0.07
CA VAL A 145 -4.61 -19.87 -0.60
C VAL A 145 -5.26 -19.05 -1.71
N GLY A 146 -5.55 -19.71 -2.84
CA GLY A 146 -6.26 -19.11 -3.96
C GLY A 146 -7.73 -19.54 -3.99
N LEU A 147 -8.65 -18.58 -4.03
CA LEU A 147 -10.08 -18.82 -4.13
C LEU A 147 -10.57 -18.57 -5.57
N PHE A 148 -10.51 -19.60 -6.42
CA PHE A 148 -10.86 -19.50 -7.83
C PHE A 148 -12.35 -19.78 -8.07
N GLY A 149 -13.03 -18.87 -8.78
CA GLY A 149 -14.44 -19.08 -9.12
C GLY A 149 -15.08 -17.91 -9.88
N GLY A 150 -16.17 -18.19 -10.58
CA GLY A 150 -16.95 -17.20 -11.35
C GLY A 150 -17.80 -16.26 -10.49
N ALA A 151 -18.65 -15.46 -11.13
CA ALA A 151 -19.65 -14.66 -10.43
C ALA A 151 -20.72 -15.57 -9.78
N GLY A 152 -21.19 -15.21 -8.59
CA GLY A 152 -22.29 -15.92 -7.92
C GLY A 152 -21.95 -17.27 -7.27
N VAL A 153 -20.70 -17.74 -7.32
CA VAL A 153 -20.29 -19.05 -6.77
C VAL A 153 -20.01 -19.06 -5.26
N GLY A 154 -20.35 -17.98 -4.54
CA GLY A 154 -20.21 -17.93 -3.08
C GLY A 154 -18.86 -17.46 -2.54
N LYS A 155 -17.94 -16.93 -3.36
CA LYS A 155 -16.61 -16.48 -2.90
C LYS A 155 -16.64 -15.54 -1.69
N THR A 156 -17.51 -14.53 -1.73
CA THR A 156 -17.68 -13.57 -0.63
C THR A 156 -18.21 -14.25 0.63
N VAL A 157 -19.16 -15.18 0.48
CA VAL A 157 -19.73 -15.93 1.61
C VAL A 157 -18.66 -16.80 2.27
N THR A 158 -17.85 -17.49 1.48
CA THR A 158 -16.74 -18.30 2.00
C THR A 158 -15.71 -17.44 2.75
N LEU A 159 -15.37 -16.25 2.24
CA LEU A 159 -14.44 -15.34 2.94
C LEU A 159 -15.03 -14.81 4.25
N MET A 160 -16.31 -14.45 4.27
CA MET A 160 -16.99 -14.01 5.51
C MET A 160 -17.02 -15.13 6.55
N GLU A 161 -17.27 -16.37 6.14
CA GLU A 161 -17.25 -17.52 7.03
C GLU A 161 -15.85 -17.79 7.60
N LEU A 162 -14.80 -17.66 6.79
CA LEU A 162 -13.41 -17.78 7.25
C LEU A 162 -13.00 -16.67 8.23
N ILE A 163 -13.61 -15.48 8.15
CA ILE A 163 -13.37 -14.39 9.11
C ILE A 163 -14.14 -14.63 10.42
N ASN A 164 -15.31 -15.26 10.33
CA ASN A 164 -16.16 -15.55 11.49
C ASN A 164 -15.60 -16.66 12.38
N ASN A 165 -15.00 -17.70 11.78
CA ASN A 165 -14.47 -18.88 12.47
C ASN A 165 -13.08 -18.62 13.08
#